data_AF-A0A0A9VQZ7-F1
#
_entry.id   AF-A0A0A9VQZ7-F1
#
_cell.length_a   1.000
_cell.length_b   1.000
_cell.length_c   1.000
_cell.angle_alpha   90.00
_cell.angle_beta   90.00
_cell.angle_gamma   90.00
#
_symmetry.space_group_name_H-M   'P 1'
#
loop_
_entity.id
_entity.type
_entity.pdbx_description
1 polymer ?
#
loop_
_entity_poly.entity_id
_entity_poly.type
_entity_poly.pdbx_seq_one_letter_code
_entity_poly.pdbx_strand_id
1 'polypeptide(L)'
;GNNEKAFKAVKEFFGNRRFKSNGVENEEGNMVYGSEEVAERWKQYLENLYSGEEEEEIGSCLIENEGDVDDESMGDPILQEEFDLAMKNLKDGKAPGIDNLPAELLKEAGQN
;
A
#
# COMPACT_ATOMS: atom_id res chain seq x y z
N GLY A 1 18.07 28.78 22.35
CA GLY A 1 19.44 28.58 21.82
C GLY A 1 19.54 29.18 20.43
N ASN A 2 20.64 29.87 20.12
CA ASN A 2 20.87 30.51 18.82
C ASN A 2 20.99 29.53 17.65
N ASN A 3 21.46 28.31 17.91
CA ASN A 3 21.67 27.28 16.89
C ASN A 3 20.35 26.78 16.27
N GLU A 4 19.28 26.72 17.06
CA GLU A 4 17.96 26.30 16.56
C GLU A 4 17.35 27.34 15.62
N LYS A 5 17.58 28.63 15.89
CA LYS A 5 17.17 29.73 15.00
C LYS A 5 17.94 29.68 13.68
N ALA A 6 19.24 29.43 13.73
CA ALA A 6 20.07 29.28 12.53
C ALA A 6 19.67 28.06 11.69
N PHE A 7 19.44 26.91 12.33
CA PHE A 7 19.00 25.69 11.64
C PHE A 7 17.61 25.86 11.01
N LYS A 8 16.68 26.55 11.70
CA LYS A 8 15.36 26.87 11.15
C LYS A 8 15.47 27.74 9.88
N ALA A 9 16.33 28.75 9.89
CA ALA A 9 16.54 29.61 8.72
C ALA A 9 17.10 28.82 7.53
N VAL A 10 18.12 27.98 7.75
CA VAL A 10 18.67 27.11 6.68
C VAL A 10 17.60 26.17 6.12
N LYS A 11 16.81 25.54 6.98
CA LYS A 11 15.71 24.65 6.56
C LYS A 11 14.59 25.39 5.81
N GLU A 12 14.34 26.65 6.14
CA GLU A 12 13.30 27.45 5.50
C GLU A 12 13.66 27.89 4.08
N PHE A 13 14.95 28.16 3.83
CA PHE A 13 15.47 28.61 2.54
C PHE A 13 15.90 27.46 1.62
N PHE A 14 16.52 26.42 2.17
CA PHE A 14 17.08 25.30 1.40
C PHE A 14 16.25 24.01 1.50
N GLY A 15 15.23 23.98 2.37
CA GLY A 15 14.34 22.83 2.47
C GLY A 15 13.40 22.75 1.27
N ASN A 16 13.25 21.55 0.71
CA ASN A 16 12.26 21.27 -0.33
C ASN A 16 10.84 21.55 0.21
N ARG A 17 10.28 22.72 -0.10
CA ARG A 17 8.88 23.02 0.14
C ARG A 17 8.04 22.21 -0.84
N ARG A 18 7.41 21.15 -0.33
CA ARG A 18 6.28 20.53 -1.02
C ARG A 18 5.08 21.46 -0.83
N PHE A 19 4.72 22.21 -1.86
CA PHE A 19 3.41 22.85 -1.88
C PHE A 19 2.38 21.72 -1.85
N LYS A 20 1.51 21.73 -0.84
CA LYS A 20 0.33 20.86 -0.84
C LYS A 20 -0.61 21.44 -1.87
N SER A 21 -0.49 20.98 -3.11
CA SER A 21 -1.50 21.22 -4.13
C SER A 21 -2.72 20.39 -3.76
N ASN A 22 -3.87 21.05 -3.59
CA ASN A 22 -5.17 20.38 -3.52
C ASN A 22 -5.81 20.28 -4.91
N GLY A 23 -5.06 20.60 -5.96
CA GLY A 23 -5.54 20.54 -7.33
C GLY A 23 -5.67 19.09 -7.79
N VAL A 24 -6.78 18.77 -8.44
CA VAL A 24 -7.04 17.47 -9.09
C VAL A 24 -7.17 17.72 -10.58
N GLU A 25 -6.66 16.82 -11.41
CA GLU A 25 -6.80 16.90 -12.86
C GLU A 25 -8.16 16.33 -13.28
N ASN A 26 -8.93 17.11 -14.04
CA ASN A 26 -10.20 16.65 -14.61
C ASN A 26 -9.96 15.75 -15.84
N GLU A 27 -11.02 15.20 -16.43
CA GLU A 27 -10.90 14.31 -17.60
C GLU A 27 -10.35 15.01 -18.86
N GLU A 28 -10.49 16.34 -18.94
CA GLU A 28 -9.98 17.15 -20.04
C GLU A 28 -8.50 17.57 -19.85
N GLY A 29 -7.84 17.11 -18.78
CA GLY A 29 -6.46 17.45 -18.45
C GLY A 29 -6.26 18.82 -17.78
N ASN A 30 -7.34 19.45 -17.32
CA ASN A 30 -7.31 20.73 -16.64
C ASN A 30 -7.27 20.55 -15.11
N MET A 31 -6.44 21.34 -14.44
CA MET A 31 -6.34 21.33 -12.97
C MET A 31 -7.50 22.09 -12.33
N VAL A 32 -8.35 21.38 -11.58
CA VAL A 32 -9.44 21.93 -10.78
C VAL A 32 -9.04 22.07 -9.31
N TYR A 33 -9.46 23.17 -8.68
CA TYR A 33 -9.13 23.48 -7.28
C TYR A 33 -10.38 23.75 -6.43
N GLY A 34 -11.56 23.90 -7.07
CA GLY A 34 -12.82 24.12 -6.37
C GLY A 34 -13.25 22.87 -5.61
N SER A 35 -13.70 23.02 -4.37
CA SER A 35 -14.10 21.88 -3.53
C SER A 35 -15.24 21.07 -4.13
N GLU A 36 -16.17 21.73 -4.83
CA GLU A 36 -17.30 21.10 -5.51
C GLU A 36 -16.83 20.35 -6.76
N GLU A 37 -16.03 20.99 -7.62
CA GLU A 37 -15.43 20.40 -8.82
C GLU A 37 -14.56 19.17 -8.49
N VAL A 38 -13.77 19.26 -7.41
CA VAL A 38 -12.96 18.15 -6.91
C VAL A 38 -13.86 17.00 -6.47
N ALA A 39 -14.94 17.28 -5.74
CA ALA A 39 -15.87 16.24 -5.29
C ALA A 39 -16.59 15.56 -6.47
N GLU A 40 -17.00 16.32 -7.48
CA GLU A 40 -17.59 15.78 -8.71
C GLU A 40 -16.59 14.89 -9.47
N ARG A 41 -15.34 15.34 -9.60
CA ARG A 41 -14.28 14.54 -10.23
C ARG A 41 -13.99 13.23 -9.49
N TRP A 42 -14.00 13.25 -8.15
CA TRP A 42 -13.87 12.04 -7.33
C TRP A 42 -15.06 11.11 -7.52
N LYS A 43 -16.28 11.64 -7.59
CA LYS A 43 -17.48 10.85 -7.85
C LYS A 43 -17.41 10.15 -9.21
N GLN A 44 -17.10 10.90 -10.27
CA GLN A 44 -16.93 10.36 -11.62
C GLN A 44 -15.85 9.26 -11.67
N TYR A 45 -14.70 9.49 -11.03
CA TYR A 45 -13.63 8.49 -10.97
C TYR A 45 -14.09 7.19 -10.32
N LEU A 46 -14.75 7.26 -9.18
CA LEU A 46 -15.22 6.07 -8.46
C LEU A 46 -16.33 5.36 -9.22
N GLU A 47 -17.24 6.10 -9.85
CA GLU A 47 -18.28 5.52 -10.70
C GLU A 47 -17.66 4.76 -11.87
N ASN A 48 -16.63 5.31 -12.54
CA ASN A 48 -15.92 4.62 -13.62
C ASN A 48 -15.12 3.41 -13.11
N LEU A 49 -14.43 3.54 -11.97
CA LEU A 49 -13.64 2.46 -11.37
C LEU A 49 -14.51 1.24 -10.98
N TYR A 50 -15.76 1.49 -10.58
CA TYR A 50 -16.69 0.46 -10.10
C TYR A 50 -17.86 0.20 -11.05
N SER A 51 -17.89 0.77 -12.25
CA SER A 51 -18.97 0.54 -13.24
C SER A 51 -18.92 -0.87 -13.85
N GLY A 52 -17.89 -1.66 -13.55
CA GLY A 52 -17.72 -3.03 -14.02
C GLY A 52 -17.23 -3.14 -15.47
N GLU A 53 -17.00 -2.01 -16.16
CA GLU A 53 -16.50 -2.01 -17.55
C GLU A 53 -15.00 -2.36 -17.63
N GLU A 54 -14.23 -2.10 -16.57
CA GLU A 54 -12.82 -2.50 -16.41
C GLU A 54 -12.63 -3.91 -15.82
N GLU A 55 -13.70 -4.71 -15.66
CA GLU A 55 -13.58 -6.09 -15.16
C GLU A 55 -12.81 -7.01 -16.14
N GLU A 56 -12.72 -6.65 -17.42
CA GLU A 56 -11.93 -7.42 -18.40
C GLU A 56 -10.41 -7.21 -18.24
N GLU A 57 -9.94 -6.06 -17.73
CA GLU A 57 -8.50 -5.83 -17.45
C GLU A 57 -8.13 -6.16 -15.99
N ILE A 58 -9.02 -5.97 -15.02
CA ILE A 58 -8.75 -6.30 -13.60
C ILE A 58 -8.93 -7.80 -13.34
N GLY A 59 -9.75 -8.50 -14.14
CA GLY A 59 -9.88 -9.96 -14.12
C GLY A 59 -8.58 -10.70 -14.48
N SER A 60 -7.60 -10.00 -15.08
CA SER A 60 -6.24 -10.50 -15.27
C SER A 60 -5.28 -10.04 -14.16
N CYS A 61 -5.76 -9.77 -12.94
CA CYS A 61 -4.90 -9.92 -11.77
C CYS A 61 -4.20 -11.28 -11.92
N LEU A 62 -2.91 -11.22 -12.24
CA LEU A 62 -2.04 -12.35 -12.47
C LEU A 62 -2.00 -13.18 -11.19
N ILE A 63 -2.97 -14.06 -11.00
CA ILE A 63 -2.80 -15.22 -10.16
C ILE A 63 -1.85 -16.09 -10.96
N GLU A 64 -0.56 -15.87 -10.73
CA GLU A 64 0.48 -16.77 -11.23
C GLU A 64 0.09 -18.19 -10.80
N ASN A 65 0.05 -19.09 -11.78
CA ASN A 65 -0.25 -20.48 -11.50
C ASN A 65 0.89 -21.03 -10.64
N GLU A 66 0.59 -21.45 -9.41
CA GLU A 66 1.57 -22.02 -8.46
C GLU A 66 2.35 -23.21 -9.03
N GLY A 67 1.92 -23.78 -10.16
CA GLY A 67 2.49 -24.99 -10.76
C GLY A 67 3.79 -24.84 -11.55
N ASP A 68 4.22 -23.64 -11.96
CA ASP A 68 5.31 -23.49 -12.94
C ASP A 68 6.44 -22.53 -12.46
N VAL A 69 6.87 -22.64 -11.20
CA VAL A 69 8.15 -22.05 -10.77
C VAL A 69 9.26 -23.07 -10.99
N ASP A 70 10.16 -22.76 -11.92
CA ASP A 70 11.39 -23.52 -12.15
C ASP A 70 12.25 -23.55 -10.87
N ASP A 71 12.86 -24.69 -10.54
CA ASP A 71 13.64 -24.87 -9.30
C ASP A 71 14.79 -23.83 -9.21
N GLU A 72 15.32 -23.39 -10.35
CA GLU A 72 16.36 -22.36 -10.43
C GLU A 72 15.84 -20.95 -10.06
N SER A 73 14.53 -20.73 -10.11
CA SER A 73 13.86 -19.47 -9.74
C SER A 73 13.40 -19.43 -8.28
N MET A 74 13.37 -20.58 -7.58
CA MET A 74 12.79 -20.72 -6.24
C MET A 74 13.67 -20.12 -5.13
N GLY A 75 14.92 -19.76 -5.44
CA GLY A 75 15.86 -19.17 -4.49
C GLY A 75 16.34 -20.15 -3.42
N ASP A 76 17.00 -19.62 -2.39
CA ASP A 76 17.48 -20.43 -1.28
C ASP A 76 16.30 -20.93 -0.43
N PRO A 77 16.37 -22.17 0.11
CA PRO A 77 15.34 -22.68 0.99
C PRO A 77 15.27 -21.88 2.29
N ILE A 78 14.06 -21.66 2.79
CA ILE A 78 13.81 -20.93 4.05
C ILE A 78 14.49 -21.65 5.21
N LEU A 79 15.25 -20.89 6.02
CA LEU A 79 15.88 -21.38 7.23
C LEU A 79 14.88 -21.41 8.40
N GLN A 80 15.06 -22.36 9.32
CA GLN A 80 14.23 -22.44 10.52
C GLN A 80 14.29 -21.14 11.36
N GLU A 81 15.46 -20.52 11.45
CA GLU A 81 15.63 -19.25 12.17
C GLU A 81 14.82 -18.10 11.54
N GLU A 82 14.71 -18.08 10.21
CA GLU A 82 13.90 -17.09 9.49
C GLU A 82 12.40 -17.29 9.76
N PHE A 83 11.96 -18.56 9.74
CA PHE A 83 10.60 -18.93 10.09
C PHE A 83 10.25 -18.51 11.53
N ASP A 84 11.11 -18.83 12.49
CA ASP A 84 10.91 -18.49 13.90
C ASP A 84 10.86 -16.96 14.11
N LEU A 85 11.69 -16.21 13.38
CA LEU A 85 11.69 -14.75 13.43
C LEU A 85 10.40 -14.17 12.83
N ALA A 86 9.92 -14.73 11.72
CA ALA A 86 8.65 -14.32 11.11
C ALA A 86 7.47 -14.56 12.06
N MET A 87 7.41 -15.73 12.71
CA MET A 87 6.39 -16.05 13.71
C MET A 87 6.41 -15.09 14.92
N LYS A 88 7.61 -14.69 15.38
CA LYS A 88 7.75 -13.68 16.45
C LYS A 88 7.29 -12.30 16.00
N ASN A 89 7.56 -11.92 14.76
CA ASN A 89 7.21 -10.61 14.20
C ASN A 89 5.75 -10.48 13.77
N LEU A 90 5.02 -11.60 13.65
CA LEU A 90 3.60 -11.61 13.33
C LEU A 90 2.82 -10.84 14.40
N LYS A 91 1.94 -9.92 14.00
CA LYS A 91 1.22 -9.03 14.93
C LYS A 91 -0.13 -9.63 15.34
N ASP A 92 -0.45 -9.51 16.62
CA ASP A 92 -1.75 -9.90 17.17
C ASP A 92 -2.83 -8.86 16.86
N GLY A 93 -4.10 -9.27 16.97
CA GLY A 93 -5.25 -8.38 16.76
C GLY A 93 -5.41 -7.87 15.32
N LYS A 94 -4.81 -8.57 14.34
CA LYS A 94 -5.08 -8.34 12.92
C LYS A 94 -6.34 -9.08 12.49
N ALA A 95 -7.08 -8.49 11.55
CA ALA A 95 -8.23 -9.15 10.95
C ALA A 95 -7.75 -10.44 10.23
N PRO A 96 -8.45 -11.57 10.41
CA PRO A 96 -8.08 -12.82 9.76
C PRO A 96 -8.32 -12.72 8.24
N GLY A 97 -7.61 -13.59 7.49
CA GLY A 97 -7.74 -13.67 6.05
C GLY A 97 -9.01 -14.40 5.59
N ILE A 98 -9.04 -14.80 4.32
CA ILE A 98 -10.13 -15.59 3.73
C ILE A 98 -10.32 -16.96 4.41
N ASP A 99 -9.25 -17.47 5.03
CA ASP A 99 -9.23 -18.69 5.85
C ASP A 99 -9.88 -18.53 7.23
N ASN A 100 -10.20 -17.29 7.64
CA ASN A 100 -10.70 -16.94 8.97
C ASN A 100 -9.79 -17.36 10.14
N LEU A 101 -8.49 -17.56 9.89
CA LEU A 101 -7.53 -17.94 10.93
C LEU A 101 -6.83 -16.70 11.53
N PRO A 102 -6.95 -16.45 12.85
CA PRO A 102 -6.26 -15.33 13.46
C PRO A 102 -4.79 -15.67 13.76
N ALA A 103 -3.94 -14.64 13.79
CA ALA A 103 -2.51 -14.76 14.05
C ALA A 103 -2.18 -15.44 15.38
N GLU A 104 -2.98 -15.24 16.42
CA GLU A 104 -2.75 -15.86 17.73
C GLU A 104 -2.84 -17.40 17.64
N LEU A 105 -3.80 -17.90 16.86
CA LEU A 105 -4.02 -19.34 16.69
C LEU A 105 -2.83 -20.00 15.98
N LEU A 106 -2.26 -19.31 14.98
CA LEU A 106 -1.06 -19.76 14.27
C LEU A 106 0.17 -19.83 15.18
N LYS A 107 0.34 -18.85 16.09
CA LYS A 107 1.45 -18.84 17.06
C LYS A 107 1.36 -19.95 18.10
N GLU A 108 0.15 -20.32 18.49
CA GLU A 108 -0.09 -21.39 19.47
C GLU A 108 -0.01 -22.78 18.83
N ALA A 109 -0.36 -22.92 17.55
CA ALA A 109 -0.37 -24.21 16.85
C ALA A 109 1.00 -24.92 16.79
N GLY A 110 2.11 -24.17 16.90
CA GLY A 110 3.48 -24.69 16.88
C GLY A 110 4.15 -24.87 18.24
N GLN A 111 3.47 -24.53 19.35
CA GLN A 111 4.01 -24.70 20.70
C GLN A 111 3.71 -26.12 21.23
N ASN A 112 4.48 -27.11 20.79
CA ASN A 112 4.55 -28.45 21.41
C ASN A 112 5.96 -29.03 21.33
#